data_AF-A0A948RB19-F1
#
_entry.id   AF-A0A948RB19-F1
#
_cell.length_a   1.000
_cell.length_b   1.000
_cell.length_c   1.000
_cell.angle_alpha   90.00
_cell.angle_beta   90.00
_cell.angle_gamma   90.00
#
_symmetry.space_group_name_H-M   'P 1'
#
loop_
_entity.id
_entity.type
_entity.pdbx_description
1 polymer ?
#
loop_
_entity_poly.entity_id
_entity_poly.type
_entity_poly.pdbx_seq_one_letter_code
_entity_poly.pdbx_strand_id
1 'polypeptide(L)'
;SGVLPVCLGQGTRIVQFLMNTTKSYRAEIELGVTTDTYDTSGEITRQTDPSGVSREKVESALVSFRGDIQQIPPEYSAVKYHGRPLYQWARAGIKVETKSRPAKIYRLELIEFKSPVATIEVECGKGTYIRSLAHDLGQNLGCGASLKSLVRLHCGPFDVRDSISLPELEAAFQYGYWQRLVRPIDTALSHWAAVVVNDDTGRLIRNGSPLVLGKDDSPALPPADNRCRAYTSDGRLIGLLRFDPEREQWQPEKVFG
;
A
#
# COMPACT_ATOMS: atom_id res chain seq x y z
N SER A 1 13.21 -2.67 -2.12
CA SER A 1 12.94 -2.59 -3.57
C SER A 1 11.48 -3.01 -3.84
N GLY A 2 11.08 -3.17 -5.11
CA GLY A 2 9.77 -3.68 -5.49
C GLY A 2 8.88 -2.66 -6.19
N VAL A 3 7.60 -3.00 -6.35
CA VAL A 3 6.66 -2.19 -7.13
C VAL A 3 6.41 -0.83 -6.45
N LEU A 4 6.49 0.25 -7.23
CA LEU A 4 6.13 1.60 -6.80
C LEU A 4 5.24 2.24 -7.87
N PRO A 5 3.92 2.33 -7.62
CA PRO A 5 3.05 3.07 -8.53
C PRO A 5 3.43 4.55 -8.53
N VAL A 6 3.68 5.09 -9.73
CA VAL A 6 3.98 6.51 -9.95
C VAL A 6 2.82 7.12 -10.71
N CYS A 7 2.13 8.07 -10.09
CA CYS A 7 1.01 8.78 -10.70
C CYS A 7 1.49 10.06 -11.39
N LEU A 8 1.14 10.23 -12.66
CA LEU A 8 1.53 11.37 -13.49
C LEU A 8 0.33 12.26 -13.80
N GLY A 9 0.52 13.59 -13.82
CA GLY A 9 -0.52 14.56 -14.21
C GLY A 9 -1.84 14.37 -13.46
N GLN A 10 -2.94 14.20 -14.20
CA GLN A 10 -4.28 13.95 -13.62
C GLN A 10 -4.34 12.66 -12.77
N GLY A 11 -3.43 11.70 -13.01
CA GLY A 11 -3.31 10.48 -12.21
C GLY A 11 -3.02 10.74 -10.75
N THR A 12 -2.44 11.89 -10.38
CA THR A 12 -2.21 12.25 -8.98
C THR A 12 -3.51 12.34 -8.17
N ARG A 13 -4.65 12.58 -8.83
CA ARG A 13 -5.97 12.73 -8.19
C ARG A 13 -6.55 11.41 -7.66
N ILE A 14 -6.02 10.27 -8.10
CA ILE A 14 -6.46 8.94 -7.67
C ILE A 14 -5.54 8.28 -6.63
N VAL A 15 -4.41 8.93 -6.28
CA VAL A 15 -3.41 8.41 -5.33
C VAL A 15 -4.04 7.99 -4.00
N GLN A 16 -5.01 8.75 -3.51
CA GLN A 16 -5.70 8.47 -2.24
C GLN A 16 -6.39 7.10 -2.22
N PHE A 17 -6.90 6.64 -3.37
CA PHE A 17 -7.58 5.34 -3.46
C PHE A 17 -6.55 4.21 -3.46
N LEU A 18 -5.43 4.40 -4.17
CA LEU A 18 -4.32 3.46 -4.18
C LEU A 18 -3.64 3.34 -2.81
N MET A 19 -3.56 4.43 -2.04
CA MET A 19 -3.03 4.39 -0.68
C MET A 19 -3.88 3.50 0.25
N ASN A 20 -5.16 3.34 -0.02
CA ASN A 20 -6.08 2.53 0.79
C ASN A 20 -6.15 1.04 0.38
N THR A 21 -5.54 0.63 -0.73
CA THR A 21 -5.54 -0.79 -1.15
C THR A 21 -4.67 -1.66 -0.24
N THR A 22 -4.73 -2.99 -0.41
CA THR A 22 -3.76 -3.89 0.21
C THR A 22 -2.39 -3.78 -0.47
N LYS A 23 -1.36 -4.16 0.28
CA LYS A 23 0.03 -4.27 -0.18
C LYS A 23 0.54 -5.64 0.25
N SER A 24 1.40 -6.24 -0.55
CA SER A 24 2.11 -7.45 -0.14
C SER A 24 3.61 -7.32 -0.29
N TYR A 25 4.34 -7.98 0.60
CA TYR A 25 5.78 -7.90 0.70
C TYR A 25 6.37 -9.28 0.93
N ARG A 26 7.58 -9.48 0.38
CA ARG A 26 8.51 -10.52 0.83
C ARG A 26 9.60 -9.84 1.65
N ALA A 27 9.80 -10.32 2.87
CA ALA A 27 10.74 -9.73 3.82
C ALA A 27 11.68 -10.81 4.37
N GLU A 28 12.97 -10.49 4.42
CA GLU A 28 13.96 -11.28 5.15
C GLU A 28 14.24 -10.59 6.47
N ILE A 29 14.10 -11.33 7.56
CA ILE A 29 14.27 -10.87 8.93
C ILE A 29 15.50 -11.56 9.50
N GLU A 30 16.47 -10.79 9.96
CA GLU A 30 17.69 -11.30 10.59
C GLU A 30 17.50 -11.32 12.10
N LEU A 31 17.44 -12.53 12.66
CA LEU A 31 17.30 -12.76 14.09
C LEU A 31 18.63 -12.55 14.80
N GLY A 32 18.58 -12.13 16.06
CA GLY A 32 19.76 -11.92 16.89
C GLY A 32 20.45 -10.57 16.68
N VAL A 33 20.01 -9.75 15.72
CA VAL A 33 20.55 -8.40 15.47
C VAL A 33 19.42 -7.37 15.58
N THR A 34 19.57 -6.39 16.46
CA THR A 34 18.64 -5.26 16.58
C THR A 34 19.37 -3.97 16.21
N THR A 35 18.71 -3.11 15.44
CA THR A 35 19.22 -1.79 15.03
C THR A 35 18.30 -0.67 15.48
N ASP A 36 18.76 0.57 15.49
CA ASP A 36 17.96 1.75 15.84
C ASP A 36 16.88 2.10 14.79
N THR A 37 17.11 1.75 13.51
CA THR A 37 16.15 1.95 12.41
C THR A 37 15.20 0.77 12.18
N TYR A 38 15.40 -0.33 12.91
CA TYR A 38 14.75 -1.65 12.72
C TYR A 38 15.01 -2.29 11.34
N ASP A 39 16.02 -1.81 10.63
CA ASP A 39 16.55 -2.40 9.41
C ASP A 39 18.09 -2.37 9.40
N THR A 40 18.71 -3.08 8.47
CA THR A 40 20.17 -3.20 8.38
C THR A 40 20.89 -1.90 7.98
N SER A 41 20.17 -0.81 7.71
CA SER A 41 20.78 0.49 7.43
C SER A 41 21.10 1.32 8.68
N GLY A 42 20.58 0.89 9.84
CA GLY A 42 20.82 1.51 11.13
C GLY A 42 22.06 1.01 11.85
N GLU A 43 22.34 1.60 13.01
CA GLU A 43 23.42 1.17 13.90
C GLU A 43 22.95 -0.02 14.76
N ILE A 44 23.81 -1.01 14.94
CA ILE A 44 23.52 -2.17 15.79
C ILE A 44 23.44 -1.71 17.25
N THR A 45 22.28 -1.91 17.88
CA THR A 45 22.03 -1.57 19.30
C THR A 45 22.13 -2.79 20.21
N ARG A 46 21.90 -3.99 19.67
CA ARG A 46 22.00 -5.25 20.41
C ARG A 46 22.31 -6.40 19.46
N GLN A 47 23.17 -7.30 19.90
CA GLN A 47 23.47 -8.55 19.22
C GLN A 47 23.37 -9.71 20.22
N THR A 48 22.72 -10.80 19.83
CA THR A 48 22.54 -12.02 20.64
C THR A 48 22.64 -13.26 19.79
N ASP A 49 22.75 -14.43 20.43
CA ASP A 49 22.76 -15.72 19.75
C ASP A 49 21.32 -16.20 19.45
N PRO A 50 20.92 -16.34 18.17
CA PRO A 50 19.61 -16.86 17.79
C PRO A 50 19.58 -18.39 17.63
N SER A 51 20.66 -19.11 17.95
CA SER A 51 20.79 -20.57 17.74
C SER A 51 19.67 -21.39 18.38
N GLY A 52 19.07 -20.92 19.47
CA GLY A 52 17.95 -21.56 20.15
C GLY A 52 16.57 -21.35 19.50
N VAL A 53 16.49 -20.58 18.41
CA VAL A 53 15.24 -20.33 17.67
C VAL A 53 15.06 -21.37 16.57
N SER A 54 14.01 -22.17 16.68
CA SER A 54 13.62 -23.15 15.66
C SER A 54 12.57 -22.56 14.71
N ARG A 55 12.37 -23.23 13.56
CA ARG A 55 11.33 -22.87 12.59
C ARG A 55 9.94 -22.81 13.24
N GLU A 56 9.63 -23.79 14.07
CA GLU A 56 8.34 -23.95 14.74
C GLU A 56 8.08 -22.81 15.74
N LYS A 57 9.13 -22.31 16.41
CA LYS A 57 9.03 -21.12 17.27
C LYS A 57 8.70 -19.87 16.45
N VAL A 58 9.34 -19.69 15.29
CA VAL A 58 9.04 -18.58 14.38
C VAL A 58 7.60 -18.66 13.89
N GLU A 59 7.17 -19.82 13.39
CA GLU A 59 5.79 -20.01 12.91
C GLU A 59 4.76 -19.75 14.01
N SER A 60 5.01 -20.23 15.23
CA SER A 60 4.14 -20.00 16.39
C SER A 60 4.07 -18.52 16.75
N ALA A 61 5.20 -17.80 16.75
CA ALA A 61 5.24 -16.38 17.06
C ALA A 61 4.46 -15.55 16.01
N LEU A 62 4.56 -15.90 14.72
CA LEU A 62 3.88 -15.22 13.62
C LEU A 62 2.34 -15.23 13.75
N VAL A 63 1.76 -16.23 14.43
CA VAL A 63 0.29 -16.30 14.63
C VAL A 63 -0.25 -15.07 15.34
N SER A 64 0.49 -14.54 16.32
CA SER A 64 0.07 -13.38 17.12
C SER A 64 0.04 -12.05 16.33
N PHE A 65 0.65 -12.02 15.15
CA PHE A 65 0.69 -10.84 14.28
C PHE A 65 -0.37 -10.85 13.18
N ARG A 66 -1.22 -11.89 13.10
CA ARG A 66 -2.29 -11.98 12.09
C ARG A 66 -3.53 -11.20 12.53
N GLY A 67 -4.24 -10.60 11.58
CA GLY A 67 -5.47 -9.87 11.82
C GLY A 67 -5.25 -8.41 12.21
N ASP A 68 -6.10 -7.90 13.09
CA ASP A 68 -6.04 -6.52 13.58
C ASP A 68 -5.02 -6.43 14.73
N ILE A 69 -3.97 -5.64 14.52
CA ILE A 69 -2.84 -5.50 15.44
C ILE A 69 -2.58 -4.03 15.78
N GLN A 70 -1.80 -3.81 16.82
CA GLN A 70 -1.28 -2.50 17.19
C GLN A 70 0.22 -2.45 16.90
N GLN A 71 0.66 -1.44 16.15
CA GLN A 71 2.08 -1.25 15.84
C GLN A 71 2.54 0.12 16.33
N ILE A 72 3.73 0.15 16.90
CA ILE A 72 4.48 1.38 17.11
C ILE A 72 5.28 1.64 15.83
N PRO A 73 5.02 2.74 15.11
CA PRO A 73 5.83 3.10 13.93
C PRO A 73 7.30 3.31 14.34
N PRO A 74 8.27 2.95 13.47
CA PRO A 74 9.67 3.20 13.75
C PRO A 74 9.93 4.72 13.81
N GLU A 75 10.94 5.12 14.59
CA GLU A 75 11.36 6.53 14.71
C GLU A 75 11.69 7.13 13.32
N TYR A 76 12.29 6.33 12.45
CA TYR A 76 12.55 6.68 11.05
C TYR A 76 11.32 6.44 10.17
N SER A 77 10.24 7.17 10.42
CA SER A 77 9.00 7.12 9.61
C SER A 77 8.48 8.51 9.23
N ALA A 78 7.59 8.54 8.22
CA ALA A 78 6.96 9.77 7.73
C ALA A 78 5.76 10.24 8.58
N VAL A 79 5.44 9.53 9.67
CA VAL A 79 4.40 9.94 10.62
C VAL A 79 4.74 11.31 11.18
N LYS A 80 3.76 12.20 11.27
CA LYS A 80 3.97 13.56 11.79
C LYS A 80 3.77 13.63 13.31
N TYR A 81 4.68 14.31 13.98
CA TYR A 81 4.59 14.77 15.36
C TYR A 81 4.80 16.30 15.39
N HIS A 82 3.83 17.04 15.94
CA HIS A 82 3.76 18.51 15.87
C HIS A 82 4.05 19.08 14.47
N GLY A 83 3.43 18.50 13.44
CA GLY A 83 3.55 18.97 12.06
C GLY A 83 4.81 18.54 11.31
N ARG A 84 5.82 17.99 11.99
CA ARG A 84 7.08 17.51 11.39
C ARG A 84 7.15 15.97 11.37
N PRO A 85 7.65 15.33 10.31
CA PRO A 85 7.88 13.88 10.27
C PRO A 85 8.81 13.36 11.39
N LEU A 86 8.57 12.17 11.92
CA LEU A 86 9.37 11.54 12.98
C LEU A 86 10.85 11.41 12.60
N TYR A 87 11.15 11.05 11.35
CA TYR A 87 12.54 10.93 10.90
C TYR A 87 13.32 12.26 11.02
N GLN A 88 12.65 13.42 10.97
CA GLN A 88 13.33 14.72 11.16
C GLN A 88 13.73 14.93 12.61
N TRP A 89 12.91 14.47 13.55
CA TRP A 89 13.22 14.51 14.99
C TRP A 89 14.35 13.53 15.34
N ALA A 90 14.29 12.30 14.80
CA ALA A 90 15.33 11.28 14.98
C ALA A 90 16.71 11.77 14.49
N ARG A 91 16.76 12.38 13.29
CA ARG A 91 17.99 12.99 12.74
C ARG A 91 18.53 14.15 13.58
N ALA A 92 17.67 14.81 14.36
CA ALA A 92 18.07 15.85 15.30
C ALA A 92 18.50 15.28 16.67
N GLY A 93 18.54 13.95 16.84
CA GLY A 93 18.84 13.29 18.11
C GLY A 93 17.71 13.40 19.16
N ILE A 94 16.52 13.85 18.76
CA ILE A 94 15.39 14.06 19.66
C ILE A 94 14.49 12.82 19.62
N LYS A 95 14.49 12.05 20.70
CA LYS A 95 13.55 10.95 20.87
C LYS A 95 12.14 11.48 21.10
N VAL A 96 11.23 11.02 20.25
CA VAL A 96 9.81 11.37 20.32
C VAL A 96 9.03 10.12 20.70
N GLU A 97 8.16 10.23 21.69
CA GLU A 97 7.27 9.12 22.04
C GLU A 97 6.27 8.85 20.90
N THR A 98 6.40 7.69 20.28
CA THR A 98 5.56 7.26 19.17
C THR A 98 4.35 6.50 19.67
N LYS A 99 3.16 7.06 19.47
CA LYS A 99 1.90 6.38 19.81
C LYS A 99 1.67 5.17 18.92
N SER A 100 1.21 4.09 19.54
CA SER A 100 0.74 2.89 18.85
C SER A 100 -0.47 3.19 17.95
N ARG A 101 -0.58 2.48 16.83
CA ARG A 101 -1.60 2.68 15.79
C ARG A 101 -2.13 1.34 15.29
N PRO A 102 -3.42 1.28 14.89
CA PRO A 102 -3.96 0.09 14.29
C PRO A 102 -3.31 -0.19 12.94
N ALA A 103 -3.01 -1.47 12.71
CA ALA A 103 -2.61 -2.03 11.44
C ALA A 103 -3.36 -3.35 11.22
N LYS A 104 -3.52 -3.75 9.96
CA LYS A 104 -4.19 -5.01 9.62
C LYS A 104 -3.28 -5.87 8.76
N ILE A 105 -3.08 -7.12 9.19
CA ILE A 105 -2.35 -8.14 8.47
C ILE A 105 -3.36 -9.20 8.02
N TYR A 106 -3.60 -9.27 6.71
CA TYR A 106 -4.56 -10.18 6.10
C TYR A 106 -3.97 -11.58 5.92
N ARG A 107 -2.71 -11.66 5.51
CA ARG A 107 -1.96 -12.92 5.37
C ARG A 107 -0.54 -12.73 5.90
N LEU A 108 -0.04 -13.72 6.62
CA LEU A 108 1.34 -13.74 7.13
C LEU A 108 1.84 -15.18 7.22
N GLU A 109 2.81 -15.49 6.38
CA GLU A 109 3.31 -16.84 6.15
C GLU A 109 4.84 -16.86 6.25
N LEU A 110 5.37 -17.90 6.90
CA LEU A 110 6.80 -18.21 6.85
C LEU A 110 7.07 -19.00 5.56
N ILE A 111 7.86 -18.42 4.68
CA ILE A 111 8.24 -19.05 3.40
C ILE A 111 9.47 -19.93 3.58
N GLU A 112 10.47 -19.43 4.30
CA GLU A 112 11.71 -20.14 4.54
C GLU A 112 12.32 -19.73 5.88
N PHE A 113 12.97 -20.67 6.57
CA PHE A 113 13.80 -20.36 7.72
C PHE A 113 15.16 -21.04 7.56
N LYS A 114 16.19 -20.20 7.37
CA LYS A 114 17.59 -20.60 7.33
C LYS A 114 18.32 -19.74 8.35
N SER A 115 18.41 -20.26 9.58
CA SER A 115 18.97 -19.52 10.72
C SER A 115 20.29 -18.82 10.34
N PRO A 116 20.45 -17.52 10.67
CA PRO A 116 19.56 -16.70 11.52
C PRO A 116 18.45 -15.96 10.75
N VAL A 117 18.19 -16.29 9.48
CA VAL A 117 17.26 -15.54 8.62
C VAL A 117 15.91 -16.24 8.49
N ALA A 118 14.84 -15.50 8.74
CA ALA A 118 13.46 -15.90 8.46
C ALA A 118 12.90 -15.10 7.27
N THR A 119 12.43 -15.79 6.24
CA THR A 119 11.79 -15.17 5.08
C THR A 119 10.29 -15.30 5.21
N ILE A 120 9.59 -14.18 5.27
CA ILE A 120 8.14 -14.12 5.39
C ILE A 120 7.50 -13.46 4.17
N GLU A 121 6.26 -13.85 3.90
CA GLU A 121 5.35 -13.08 3.05
C GLU A 121 4.20 -12.52 3.87
N VAL A 122 3.90 -11.26 3.62
CA VAL A 122 2.91 -10.49 4.37
C VAL A 122 2.02 -9.73 3.40
N GLU A 123 0.71 -9.90 3.54
CA GLU A 123 -0.30 -9.06 2.92
C GLU A 123 -0.95 -8.19 4.00
N CYS A 124 -0.91 -6.88 3.83
CA CYS A 124 -1.31 -5.94 4.86
C CYS A 124 -2.03 -4.72 4.30
N GLY A 125 -2.73 -4.03 5.19
CA GLY A 125 -3.42 -2.78 4.92
C GLY A 125 -2.49 -1.57 4.87
N LYS A 126 -3.09 -0.39 4.75
CA LYS A 126 -2.37 0.88 4.84
C LYS A 126 -1.73 1.05 6.22
N GLY A 127 -0.56 1.68 6.26
CA GLY A 127 0.08 2.07 7.51
C GLY A 127 0.77 0.96 8.29
N THR A 128 0.80 -0.27 7.77
CA THR A 128 1.58 -1.37 8.36
C THR A 128 3.09 -1.16 8.13
N TYR A 129 3.88 -1.27 9.19
CA TYR A 129 5.34 -1.17 9.14
C TYR A 129 5.96 -2.56 9.23
N ILE A 130 6.56 -3.02 8.13
CA ILE A 130 7.23 -4.33 8.09
C ILE A 130 8.50 -4.34 8.96
N ARG A 131 9.15 -3.17 9.14
CA ARG A 131 10.27 -2.99 10.08
C ARG A 131 9.85 -3.18 11.53
N SER A 132 8.71 -2.60 11.94
CA SER A 132 8.15 -2.85 13.27
C SER A 132 7.78 -4.32 13.44
N LEU A 133 7.16 -4.94 12.42
CA LEU A 133 6.85 -6.38 12.46
C LEU A 133 8.11 -7.23 12.69
N ALA A 134 9.22 -6.92 11.99
CA ALA A 134 10.50 -7.60 12.18
C ALA A 134 11.03 -7.43 13.61
N HIS A 135 11.05 -6.19 14.10
CA HIS A 135 11.49 -5.87 15.46
C HIS A 135 10.65 -6.61 16.51
N ASP A 136 9.32 -6.50 16.43
CA ASP A 136 8.38 -7.08 17.38
C ASP A 136 8.44 -8.62 17.39
N LEU A 137 8.62 -9.24 16.21
CA LEU A 137 8.87 -10.67 16.09
C LEU A 137 10.14 -11.07 16.85
N GLY A 138 11.22 -10.31 16.66
CA GLY A 138 12.47 -10.51 17.38
C GLY A 138 12.34 -10.38 18.90
N GLN A 139 11.55 -9.41 19.38
CA GLN A 139 11.26 -9.24 20.81
C GLN A 139 10.47 -10.44 21.35
N ASN A 140 9.45 -10.90 20.63
CA ASN A 140 8.64 -12.07 21.01
C ASN A 140 9.51 -13.34 21.11
N LEU A 141 10.46 -13.51 20.18
CA LEU A 141 11.42 -14.62 20.19
C LEU A 141 12.56 -14.46 21.21
N GLY A 142 12.69 -13.30 21.88
CA GLY A 142 13.69 -13.02 22.92
C GLY A 142 15.11 -12.70 22.41
N CYS A 143 15.40 -12.89 21.13
CA CYS A 143 16.72 -12.63 20.52
C CYS A 143 16.83 -11.25 19.86
N GLY A 144 15.72 -10.53 19.69
CA GLY A 144 15.68 -9.32 18.86
C GLY A 144 15.86 -9.66 17.37
N ALA A 145 15.52 -8.70 16.51
CA ALA A 145 15.64 -8.87 15.07
C ALA A 145 15.60 -7.52 14.35
N SER A 146 16.04 -7.53 13.09
CA SER A 146 15.99 -6.39 12.19
C SER A 146 15.60 -6.84 10.79
N LEU A 147 15.03 -5.92 10.02
CA LEU A 147 14.67 -6.17 8.63
C LEU A 147 15.93 -6.14 7.77
N LYS A 148 16.28 -7.29 7.18
CA LYS A 148 17.46 -7.45 6.31
C LYS A 148 17.21 -7.01 4.88
N SER A 149 16.09 -7.46 4.32
CA SER A 149 15.69 -7.08 2.97
C SER A 149 14.16 -7.01 2.86
N LEU A 150 13.70 -6.18 1.93
CA LEU A 150 12.28 -5.95 1.71
C LEU A 150 11.99 -5.72 0.23
N VAL A 151 11.09 -6.53 -0.31
CA VAL A 151 10.56 -6.39 -1.67
C VAL A 151 9.05 -6.23 -1.58
N ARG A 152 8.52 -5.10 -2.05
CA ARG A 152 7.07 -4.96 -2.25
C ARG A 152 6.67 -5.71 -3.51
N LEU A 153 5.89 -6.77 -3.36
CA LEU A 153 5.42 -7.62 -4.45
C LEU A 153 4.19 -7.02 -5.13
N HIS A 154 3.25 -6.48 -4.34
CA HIS A 154 2.03 -5.87 -4.87
C HIS A 154 1.67 -4.55 -4.18
N CYS A 155 0.99 -3.67 -4.93
CA CYS A 155 0.31 -2.48 -4.40
C CYS A 155 -1.04 -2.30 -5.12
N GLY A 156 -2.13 -2.70 -4.48
CA GLY A 156 -3.43 -2.80 -5.15
C GLY A 156 -3.35 -3.67 -6.41
N PRO A 157 -3.78 -3.19 -7.58
CA PRO A 157 -3.75 -3.99 -8.82
C PRO A 157 -2.37 -4.08 -9.47
N PHE A 158 -1.34 -3.42 -8.92
CA PHE A 158 0.00 -3.41 -9.51
C PHE A 158 0.89 -4.49 -8.91
N ASP A 159 1.47 -5.33 -9.77
CA ASP A 159 2.39 -6.43 -9.44
C ASP A 159 3.84 -6.04 -9.79
N VAL A 160 4.80 -6.53 -9.02
CA VAL A 160 6.23 -6.33 -9.27
C VAL A 160 6.69 -6.95 -10.58
N ARG A 161 6.05 -8.03 -11.05
CA ARG A 161 6.33 -8.67 -12.34
C ARG A 161 6.00 -7.77 -13.53
N ASP A 162 5.08 -6.83 -13.33
CA ASP A 162 4.68 -5.82 -14.30
C ASP A 162 5.46 -4.50 -14.15
N SER A 163 6.41 -4.44 -13.21
CA SER A 163 7.17 -3.23 -12.95
C SER A 163 8.27 -3.02 -13.99
N ILE A 164 8.51 -1.75 -14.32
CA ILE A 164 9.60 -1.34 -15.22
C ILE A 164 10.78 -0.92 -14.37
N SER A 165 11.95 -1.48 -14.65
CA SER A 165 13.19 -1.09 -13.98
C SER A 165 13.64 0.32 -14.41
N LEU A 166 14.46 0.98 -13.59
CA LEU A 166 15.00 2.30 -13.95
C LEU A 166 15.80 2.29 -15.27
N PRO A 167 16.69 1.29 -15.54
CA PRO A 167 17.39 1.23 -16.82
C PRO A 167 16.46 1.06 -18.02
N GLU A 168 15.40 0.24 -17.91
CA GLU A 168 14.40 0.09 -18.98
C GLU A 168 13.61 1.38 -19.21
N LEU A 169 13.30 2.11 -18.14
CA LEU A 169 12.63 3.41 -18.22
C LEU A 169 13.53 4.44 -18.93
N GLU A 170 14.81 4.52 -18.56
CA GLU A 170 15.80 5.38 -19.19
C GLU A 170 15.92 5.10 -20.69
N ALA A 171 16.00 3.82 -21.08
CA ALA A 171 16.01 3.42 -22.48
C ALA A 171 14.72 3.85 -23.21
N ALA A 172 13.56 3.70 -22.57
CA ALA A 172 12.27 4.11 -23.16
C ALA A 172 12.18 5.61 -23.43
N PHE A 173 12.78 6.44 -22.57
CA PHE A 173 12.92 7.86 -22.82
C PHE A 173 13.93 8.15 -23.93
N GLN A 174 15.09 7.50 -23.91
CA GLN A 174 16.14 7.67 -24.92
C GLN A 174 15.66 7.34 -26.34
N TYR A 175 14.90 6.26 -26.50
CA TYR A 175 14.42 5.78 -27.80
C TYR A 175 12.96 6.20 -28.11
N GLY A 176 12.35 7.03 -27.26
CA GLY A 176 11.07 7.68 -27.55
C GLY A 176 9.81 6.81 -27.50
N TYR A 177 9.81 5.70 -26.74
CA TYR A 177 8.65 4.80 -26.61
C TYR A 177 8.03 4.77 -25.20
N TRP A 178 8.41 5.70 -24.31
CA TRP A 178 7.97 5.77 -22.92
C TRP A 178 6.44 5.82 -22.74
N GLN A 179 5.69 6.36 -23.70
CA GLN A 179 4.23 6.47 -23.62
C GLN A 179 3.56 5.09 -23.48
N ARG A 180 4.19 4.04 -24.02
CA ARG A 180 3.70 2.65 -23.92
C ARG A 180 3.81 2.09 -22.51
N LEU A 181 4.65 2.69 -21.66
CA LEU A 181 4.84 2.28 -20.27
C LEU A 181 3.79 2.93 -19.35
N VAL A 182 3.10 3.98 -19.80
CA VAL A 182 2.10 4.67 -19.01
C VAL A 182 0.77 3.94 -19.12
N ARG A 183 0.25 3.50 -17.97
CA ARG A 183 -1.06 2.86 -17.89
C ARG A 183 -2.18 3.90 -17.79
N PRO A 184 -3.39 3.60 -18.28
CA PRO A 184 -4.57 4.44 -18.09
C PRO A 184 -4.82 4.77 -16.61
N ILE A 185 -5.31 5.97 -16.33
CA ILE A 185 -5.51 6.49 -14.97
C ILE A 185 -6.40 5.57 -14.12
N ASP A 186 -7.42 4.96 -14.71
CA ASP A 186 -8.38 4.10 -14.02
C ASP A 186 -7.85 2.70 -13.73
N THR A 187 -6.65 2.33 -14.20
CA THR A 187 -6.04 1.02 -13.93
C THR A 187 -5.98 0.72 -12.43
N ALA A 188 -5.68 1.73 -11.61
CA ALA A 188 -5.65 1.59 -10.15
C ALA A 188 -7.03 1.26 -9.53
N LEU A 189 -8.09 1.51 -10.29
CA LEU A 189 -9.50 1.42 -9.89
C LEU A 189 -10.24 0.35 -10.71
N SER A 190 -9.51 -0.55 -11.39
CA SER A 190 -10.09 -1.59 -12.25
C SER A 190 -11.07 -2.52 -11.52
N HIS A 191 -10.90 -2.68 -10.20
CA HIS A 191 -11.78 -3.42 -9.30
C HIS A 191 -13.11 -2.70 -9.00
N TRP A 192 -13.25 -1.42 -9.34
CA TRP A 192 -14.52 -0.71 -9.19
C TRP A 192 -15.43 -1.01 -10.38
N ALA A 193 -16.73 -1.06 -10.09
CA ALA A 193 -17.75 -1.09 -11.12
C ALA A 193 -17.59 0.08 -12.09
N ALA A 194 -18.02 -0.12 -13.33
CA ALA A 194 -17.96 0.88 -14.38
C ALA A 194 -19.35 1.10 -14.98
N VAL A 195 -19.63 2.34 -15.37
CA VAL A 195 -20.83 2.72 -16.11
C VAL A 195 -20.44 3.54 -17.34
N VAL A 196 -21.13 3.30 -18.44
CA VAL A 196 -21.03 4.13 -19.65
C VAL A 196 -22.28 5.00 -19.66
N VAL A 197 -22.10 6.30 -19.84
CA VAL A 197 -23.20 7.27 -19.79
C VAL A 197 -23.34 8.02 -21.11
N ASN A 198 -24.56 8.47 -21.39
CA ASN A 198 -24.85 9.36 -22.51
C ASN A 198 -24.28 10.78 -22.28
N ASP A 199 -24.38 11.64 -23.31
CA ASP A 199 -23.81 12.98 -23.29
C ASP A 199 -24.42 13.90 -22.22
N ASP A 200 -25.73 13.81 -21.98
CA ASP A 200 -26.45 14.64 -21.01
C ASP A 200 -26.02 14.30 -19.59
N THR A 201 -26.02 13.01 -19.25
CA THR A 201 -25.52 12.49 -17.98
C THR A 201 -24.02 12.83 -17.82
N GLY A 202 -23.23 12.70 -18.88
CA GLY A 202 -21.83 13.09 -18.90
C GLY A 202 -21.61 14.58 -18.59
N ARG A 203 -22.48 15.48 -19.07
CA ARG A 203 -22.44 16.91 -18.74
C ARG A 203 -22.75 17.16 -17.27
N LEU A 204 -23.74 16.48 -16.71
CA LEU A 204 -24.08 16.58 -15.28
C LEU A 204 -22.89 16.16 -14.40
N ILE A 205 -22.23 15.04 -14.74
CA ILE A 205 -21.05 14.55 -14.02
C ILE A 205 -19.91 15.59 -14.10
N ARG A 206 -19.63 16.14 -15.28
CA ARG A 206 -18.56 17.14 -15.45
C ARG A 206 -18.81 18.42 -14.67
N ASN A 207 -20.07 18.80 -14.50
CA ASN A 207 -20.50 19.94 -13.70
C ASN A 207 -20.57 19.65 -12.19
N GLY A 208 -20.26 18.42 -11.77
CA GLY A 208 -20.34 18.02 -10.36
C GLY A 208 -21.77 17.89 -9.83
N SER A 209 -22.77 17.78 -10.72
CA SER A 209 -24.17 17.70 -10.33
C SER A 209 -24.52 16.30 -9.81
N PRO A 210 -25.33 16.19 -8.74
CA PRO A 210 -25.94 14.93 -8.35
C PRO A 210 -26.82 14.37 -9.49
N LEU A 211 -26.87 13.05 -9.60
CA LEU A 211 -27.62 12.38 -10.67
C LEU A 211 -28.19 11.04 -10.23
N VAL A 212 -29.30 10.64 -10.83
CA VAL A 212 -29.83 9.27 -10.75
C VAL A 212 -29.47 8.59 -12.06
N LEU A 213 -28.76 7.46 -11.98
CA LEU A 213 -28.46 6.66 -13.17
C LEU A 213 -29.71 5.88 -13.56
N GLY A 214 -30.05 5.88 -14.86
CA GLY A 214 -31.13 5.06 -15.40
C GLY A 214 -30.81 3.56 -15.26
N LYS A 215 -31.80 2.69 -15.47
CA LYS A 215 -31.59 1.23 -15.42
C LYS A 215 -30.51 0.75 -16.40
N ASP A 216 -30.42 1.38 -17.57
CA ASP A 216 -29.45 1.03 -18.61
C ASP A 216 -28.03 1.54 -18.30
N ASP A 217 -27.92 2.62 -17.52
CA ASP A 217 -26.64 3.25 -17.13
C ASP A 217 -26.16 2.79 -15.75
N SER A 218 -26.98 2.04 -15.01
CA SER A 218 -26.65 1.61 -13.64
C SER A 218 -25.77 0.36 -13.64
N PRO A 219 -24.81 0.24 -12.71
CA PRO A 219 -24.10 -1.01 -12.53
C PRO A 219 -25.09 -2.12 -12.17
N ALA A 220 -24.88 -3.33 -12.71
CA ALA A 220 -25.78 -4.47 -12.49
C ALA A 220 -26.01 -4.81 -11.00
N LEU A 221 -25.07 -4.45 -10.12
CA LEU A 221 -25.19 -4.53 -8.67
C LEU A 221 -24.58 -3.27 -8.02
N PRO A 222 -25.14 -2.76 -6.90
CA PRO A 222 -24.51 -1.68 -6.14
C PRO A 222 -23.10 -2.14 -5.71
N PRO A 223 -22.04 -1.35 -6.00
CA PRO A 223 -20.67 -1.74 -5.70
C PRO A 223 -20.46 -1.87 -4.19
N ALA A 224 -19.62 -2.81 -3.75
CA ALA A 224 -19.34 -3.04 -2.32
C ALA A 224 -18.89 -1.76 -1.58
N ASP A 225 -18.22 -0.85 -2.29
CA ASP A 225 -17.75 0.43 -1.75
C ASP A 225 -18.63 1.64 -2.11
N ASN A 226 -19.83 1.42 -2.67
CA ASN A 226 -20.72 2.45 -3.20
C ASN A 226 -20.02 3.39 -4.19
N ARG A 227 -19.05 2.89 -4.96
CA ARG A 227 -18.27 3.69 -5.91
C ARG A 227 -18.21 3.04 -7.28
N CYS A 228 -18.26 3.86 -8.32
CA CYS A 228 -18.06 3.41 -9.69
C CYS A 228 -17.25 4.41 -10.52
N ARG A 229 -16.72 3.91 -11.63
CA ARG A 229 -16.05 4.68 -12.68
C ARG A 229 -17.07 5.05 -13.75
N ALA A 230 -17.07 6.29 -14.21
CA ALA A 230 -17.96 6.76 -15.28
C ALA A 230 -17.19 7.06 -16.57
N TYR A 231 -17.70 6.53 -17.67
CA TYR A 231 -17.14 6.68 -19.01
C TYR A 231 -18.14 7.27 -19.98
N THR A 232 -17.64 7.99 -20.98
CA THR A 232 -18.40 8.31 -22.20
C THR A 232 -18.49 7.09 -23.12
N SER A 233 -19.39 7.15 -24.09
CA SER A 233 -19.57 6.11 -25.12
C SER A 233 -18.32 5.84 -25.97
N ASP A 234 -17.40 6.80 -26.07
CA ASP A 234 -16.10 6.66 -26.75
C ASP A 234 -14.99 6.09 -25.83
N GLY A 235 -15.32 5.67 -24.62
CA GLY A 235 -14.42 4.98 -23.70
C GLY A 235 -13.54 5.90 -22.84
N ARG A 236 -13.77 7.22 -22.82
CA ARG A 236 -13.00 8.13 -21.96
C ARG A 236 -13.55 8.13 -20.54
N LEU A 237 -12.66 7.99 -19.55
CA LEU A 237 -13.02 8.19 -18.15
C LEU A 237 -13.33 9.66 -17.89
N ILE A 238 -14.54 9.94 -17.41
CA ILE A 238 -15.00 11.31 -17.10
C ILE A 238 -15.19 11.56 -15.60
N GLY A 239 -15.28 10.51 -14.78
CA GLY A 239 -15.42 10.71 -13.35
C GLY A 239 -15.41 9.43 -12.52
N LEU A 240 -15.31 9.64 -11.22
CA LEU A 240 -15.56 8.66 -10.18
C LEU A 240 -16.82 9.11 -9.43
N LEU A 241 -17.79 8.23 -9.33
CA LEU A 241 -19.05 8.50 -8.65
C LEU A 241 -19.10 7.74 -7.34
N ARG A 242 -19.75 8.35 -6.34
CA ARG A 242 -20.12 7.71 -5.08
C ARG A 242 -21.63 7.72 -4.93
N PHE A 243 -22.21 6.56 -4.66
CA PHE A 243 -23.63 6.42 -4.37
C PHE A 243 -23.91 6.88 -2.94
N ASP A 244 -24.95 7.68 -2.78
CA ASP A 244 -25.50 8.16 -1.52
C ASP A 244 -26.79 7.40 -1.24
N PRO A 245 -26.78 6.39 -0.34
CA PRO A 245 -27.96 5.56 -0.07
C PRO A 245 -29.13 6.32 0.54
N GLU A 246 -28.86 7.40 1.30
CA GLU A 246 -29.93 8.18 1.94
C GLU A 246 -30.73 9.01 0.94
N ARG A 247 -30.07 9.42 -0.14
CA ARG A 247 -30.65 10.25 -1.20
C ARG A 247 -30.92 9.48 -2.50
N GLU A 248 -30.61 8.19 -2.52
CA GLU A 248 -30.71 7.30 -3.67
C GLU A 248 -30.11 7.87 -4.97
N GLN A 249 -29.02 8.61 -4.85
CA GLN A 249 -28.40 9.32 -5.97
C GLN A 249 -26.89 9.13 -6.00
N TRP A 250 -26.31 9.29 -7.17
CA TRP A 250 -24.86 9.34 -7.38
C TRP A 250 -24.35 10.76 -7.29
N GLN A 251 -23.18 10.92 -6.70
CA GLN A 251 -22.45 12.18 -6.66
C GLN A 251 -21.06 12.03 -7.27
N PRO A 252 -20.62 12.97 -8.14
CA PRO A 252 -19.25 13.01 -8.61
C PRO A 252 -18.25 13.26 -7.46
N GLU A 253 -17.44 12.26 -7.14
CA GLU A 253 -16.36 12.36 -6.13
C GLU A 253 -15.06 12.89 -6.75
N LYS A 254 -14.81 12.55 -8.02
CA LYS A 254 -13.74 13.13 -8.86
C LYS A 254 -14.24 13.24 -10.30
N VAL A 255 -13.86 14.30 -10.99
CA VAL A 255 -14.22 14.55 -12.39
C VAL A 255 -12.94 14.71 -13.21
N PHE A 256 -12.81 13.99 -14.31
CA PHE A 256 -11.68 14.12 -15.24
C PHE A 256 -12.13 14.90 -16.47
N GLY A 257 -11.26 15.81 -16.93
CA GLY A 257 -11.49 16.67 -18.09
C GLY A 257 -10.71 16.20 -19.30
#